data_AF-A0A2M7PEC3-F1
#
_entry.id   AF-A0A2M7PEC3-F1
#
_cell.length_a   1.000
_cell.length_b   1.000
_cell.length_c   1.000
_cell.angle_alpha   90.00
_cell.angle_beta   90.00
_cell.angle_gamma   90.00
#
_symmetry.space_group_name_H-M   'P 1'
#
loop_
_entity.id
_entity.type
_entity.pdbx_description
1 polymer ?
#
loop_
_entity_poly.entity_id
_entity_poly.type
_entity_poly.pdbx_seq_one_letter_code
_entity_poly.pdbx_strand_id
1 'polypeptide(L)'
;MGERKKASTKKLRRPWRAGQKRVVEFGEWLCEEVLRAVPHRHFVFSIPKILRRYFLYDRKLLSELSRCAWETLKEFFQQAVPEKDAVPGAIIAIHSFGDFLGWHPHLHILCTDGCFSGSGMFCVAPLFALKHLEEIFRHKVFKMLLSKGKIIQDSVDPPALRFKVQKLTCRHGSML
;
A
#
# COMPACT_ATOMS: atom_id res chain seq x y z
N MET A 1 18.44 -5.91 30.72
CA MET A 1 18.74 -7.18 30.03
C MET A 1 17.51 -8.06 30.21
N GLY A 2 16.55 -7.98 29.29
CA GLY A 2 15.23 -8.62 29.40
C GLY A 2 15.06 -9.67 28.33
N GLU A 3 15.02 -10.94 28.73
CA GLU A 3 14.84 -12.08 27.83
C GLU A 3 13.46 -12.03 27.16
N ARG A 4 13.44 -11.98 25.81
CA ARG A 4 12.25 -12.29 25.03
C ARG A 4 12.04 -13.80 25.07
N LYS A 5 10.99 -14.25 25.75
CA LYS A 5 10.52 -15.63 25.66
C LYS A 5 10.05 -15.92 24.24
N LYS A 6 10.74 -16.80 23.53
CA LYS A 6 10.29 -17.34 22.23
C LYS A 6 9.03 -18.19 22.47
N ALA A 7 7.89 -17.75 21.97
CA ALA A 7 6.69 -18.58 21.92
C ALA A 7 6.94 -19.75 20.96
N SER A 8 6.98 -20.97 21.50
CA SER A 8 7.09 -22.21 20.72
C SER A 8 5.75 -22.50 20.05
N THR A 9 5.54 -21.99 18.84
CA THR A 9 4.41 -22.38 17.99
C THR A 9 4.66 -23.77 17.42
N LYS A 10 4.01 -24.79 17.99
CA LYS A 10 3.91 -26.12 17.39
C LYS A 10 3.27 -25.96 16.00
N LYS A 11 4.07 -26.15 14.95
CA LYS A 11 3.71 -26.00 13.54
C LYS A 11 2.64 -27.04 13.16
N LEU A 12 1.37 -26.67 13.28
CA LEU A 12 0.25 -27.50 12.84
C LEU A 12 0.34 -27.65 11.31
N ARG A 13 0.86 -28.79 10.84
CA ARG A 13 1.00 -29.12 9.42
C ARG A 13 -0.38 -29.38 8.81
N ARG A 14 -1.09 -28.32 8.41
CA ARG A 14 -2.22 -28.40 7.48
C ARG A 14 -1.70 -28.38 6.03
N PRO A 15 -2.31 -29.12 5.08
CA PRO A 15 -1.88 -29.09 3.69
C PRO A 15 -2.24 -27.74 3.07
N TRP A 16 -1.24 -26.88 2.90
CA TRP A 16 -1.39 -25.57 2.27
C TRP A 16 -1.36 -25.71 0.73
N ARG A 17 -2.23 -24.98 0.01
CA ARG A 17 -2.06 -24.79 -1.43
C ARG A 17 -0.73 -24.04 -1.67
N ALA A 18 -0.03 -24.33 -2.77
CA ALA A 18 1.32 -23.83 -3.06
C ALA A 18 1.47 -22.28 -3.04
N GLY A 19 0.37 -21.53 -3.17
CA GLY A 19 0.35 -20.08 -2.98
C GLY A 19 0.18 -19.63 -1.53
N GLN A 20 -0.66 -20.31 -0.74
CA GLN A 20 -0.97 -19.91 0.64
C GLN A 20 0.23 -20.04 1.57
N LYS A 21 1.05 -21.09 1.37
CA LYS A 21 2.26 -21.29 2.19
C LYS A 21 3.22 -20.11 2.07
N ARG A 22 3.47 -19.63 0.84
CA ARG A 22 4.36 -18.49 0.60
C ARG A 22 3.85 -17.19 1.20
N VAL A 23 2.53 -16.96 1.19
CA VAL A 23 1.93 -15.78 1.82
C VAL A 23 2.12 -15.81 3.35
N VAL A 24 1.95 -16.98 3.97
CA VAL A 24 2.17 -17.15 5.42
C VAL A 24 3.64 -16.95 5.77
N GLU A 25 4.55 -17.61 5.06
CA GLU A 25 6.00 -17.49 5.30
C GLU A 25 6.50 -16.06 5.09
N PHE A 26 5.99 -15.35 4.07
CA PHE A 26 6.28 -13.94 3.86
C PHE A 26 5.73 -13.06 5.00
N GLY A 27 4.52 -13.35 5.48
CA GLY A 27 3.93 -12.64 6.62
C GLY A 27 4.71 -12.84 7.91
N GLU A 28 5.16 -14.06 8.20
CA GLU A 28 6.02 -14.38 9.35
C GLU A 28 7.34 -13.59 9.26
N TRP A 29 8.03 -13.67 8.11
CA TRP A 29 9.27 -12.92 7.89
C TRP A 29 9.10 -11.41 8.02
N LEU A 30 7.99 -10.86 7.49
CA LEU A 30 7.69 -9.43 7.65
C LEU A 30 7.58 -9.05 9.13
N CYS A 31 6.82 -9.81 9.92
CA CYS A 31 6.62 -9.53 11.34
C CYS A 31 7.90 -9.69 12.17
N GLU A 32 8.78 -10.62 11.80
CA GLU A 32 10.00 -10.93 12.56
C GLU A 32 11.16 -9.99 12.21
N GLU A 33 11.35 -9.68 10.92
CA GLU A 33 12.60 -9.08 10.43
C GLU A 33 12.44 -7.66 9.86
N VAL A 34 11.24 -7.29 9.39
CA VAL A 34 11.04 -6.04 8.64
C VAL A 34 10.24 -5.01 9.42
N LEU A 35 9.15 -5.43 10.06
CA LEU A 35 8.21 -4.52 10.71
C LEU A 35 8.76 -4.03 12.05
N ARG A 36 8.77 -2.72 12.23
CA ARG A 36 9.02 -2.11 13.53
C ARG A 36 7.76 -2.21 14.39
N ALA A 37 7.91 -2.24 15.72
CA ALA A 37 6.78 -2.22 16.66
C ALA A 37 6.15 -0.82 16.73
N VAL A 38 5.52 -0.39 15.63
CA VAL A 38 4.80 0.89 15.48
C VAL A 38 3.41 0.63 14.92
N PRO A 39 2.45 1.56 15.03
CA PRO A 39 1.15 1.41 14.40
C PRO A 39 1.28 1.35 12.87
N HIS A 40 0.51 0.48 12.22
CA HIS A 40 0.45 0.34 10.77
C HIS A 40 -0.98 0.46 10.26
N ARG A 41 -1.14 0.87 9.00
CA ARG A 41 -2.39 0.91 8.26
C ARG A 41 -2.27 0.07 6.99
N HIS A 42 -3.33 -0.67 6.69
CA HIS A 42 -3.46 -1.37 5.41
C HIS A 42 -4.28 -0.53 4.45
N PHE A 43 -3.73 -0.24 3.29
CA PHE A 43 -4.38 0.46 2.19
C PHE A 43 -4.58 -0.46 0.99
N VAL A 44 -5.72 -0.29 0.31
CA VAL A 44 -5.95 -0.88 -1.01
C VAL A 44 -6.15 0.23 -2.02
N PHE A 45 -5.20 0.36 -2.96
CA PHE A 45 -5.27 1.35 -4.04
C PHE A 45 -5.75 0.67 -5.32
N SER A 46 -6.82 1.18 -5.91
CA SER A 46 -7.42 0.61 -7.12
C SER A 46 -7.59 1.65 -8.24
N ILE A 47 -7.45 1.19 -9.48
CA ILE A 47 -7.66 2.03 -10.67
C ILE A 47 -9.04 1.81 -11.33
N PRO A 48 -9.62 2.87 -11.92
CA PRO A 48 -10.86 2.79 -12.70
C PRO A 48 -10.81 1.77 -13.82
N LYS A 49 -11.95 1.14 -14.14
CA LYS A 49 -12.06 0.06 -15.14
C LYS A 49 -11.50 0.46 -16.52
N ILE A 50 -11.76 1.69 -16.97
CA ILE A 50 -11.29 2.19 -18.28
C ILE A 50 -9.76 2.19 -18.39
N LEU A 51 -9.05 2.53 -17.30
CA LEU A 51 -7.59 2.61 -17.31
C LEU A 51 -6.93 1.23 -17.26
N ARG A 52 -7.63 0.19 -16.76
CA ARG A 52 -7.09 -1.16 -16.59
C ARG A 52 -6.57 -1.75 -17.90
N ARG A 53 -7.15 -1.37 -19.04
CA ARG A 53 -6.75 -1.85 -20.37
C ARG A 53 -5.29 -1.50 -20.69
N TYR A 54 -4.81 -0.32 -20.27
CA TYR A 54 -3.42 0.07 -20.48
C TYR A 54 -2.45 -0.85 -19.74
N PHE A 55 -2.77 -1.19 -18.48
CA PHE A 55 -1.97 -2.11 -17.67
C PHE A 55 -2.07 -3.57 -18.14
N LEU A 56 -3.16 -3.93 -18.82
CA LEU A 56 -3.30 -5.26 -19.40
C LEU A 56 -2.28 -5.45 -20.53
N TYR A 57 -2.21 -4.51 -21.47
CA TYR A 57 -1.32 -4.62 -22.63
C TYR A 57 0.14 -4.25 -22.31
N ASP A 58 0.37 -3.37 -21.35
CA ASP A 58 1.71 -2.96 -20.92
C ASP A 58 1.92 -3.24 -19.43
N ARG A 59 2.42 -4.44 -19.14
CA ARG A 59 2.64 -4.91 -17.76
C ARG A 59 3.73 -4.12 -17.03
N LYS A 60 4.61 -3.39 -17.73
CA LYS A 60 5.63 -2.54 -17.09
C LYS A 60 5.02 -1.41 -16.29
N LEU A 61 3.81 -0.97 -16.68
CA LEU A 61 3.04 0.04 -15.96
C LEU A 61 2.66 -0.40 -14.54
N LEU A 62 2.63 -1.69 -14.22
CA LEU A 62 2.35 -2.16 -12.86
C LEU A 62 3.43 -1.69 -11.86
N SER A 63 4.69 -1.70 -12.27
CA SER A 63 5.77 -1.16 -11.44
C SER A 63 5.63 0.36 -11.27
N GLU A 64 5.23 1.07 -12.32
CA GLU A 64 4.99 2.51 -12.25
C GLU A 64 3.78 2.85 -11.38
N LEU A 65 2.74 2.00 -11.37
CA LEU A 65 1.59 2.13 -10.47
C LEU A 65 2.01 2.02 -9.00
N SER A 66 2.87 1.05 -8.68
CA SER A 66 3.45 0.89 -7.35
C SER A 66 4.25 2.13 -6.93
N ARG A 67 5.04 2.70 -7.84
CA ARG A 67 5.77 3.95 -7.60
C ARG A 67 4.83 5.12 -7.35
N CYS A 68 3.76 5.26 -8.15
CA CYS A 68 2.75 6.30 -7.93
C CYS A 68 2.14 6.19 -6.53
N ALA A 69 1.82 4.99 -6.07
CA ALA A 69 1.25 4.78 -4.74
C ALA A 69 2.24 5.09 -3.61
N TRP A 70 3.50 4.68 -3.76
CA TRP A 70 4.56 5.04 -2.82
C TRP A 70 4.74 6.57 -2.71
N GLU A 71 4.89 7.24 -3.85
CA GLU A 71 5.05 8.70 -3.89
C GLU A 71 3.82 9.43 -3.32
N THR A 72 2.61 8.88 -3.51
CA THR A 72 1.41 9.41 -2.86
C THR A 72 1.48 9.29 -1.34
N LEU A 73 1.81 8.11 -0.81
CA LEU A 73 1.88 7.89 0.63
C LEU A 73 2.97 8.74 1.26
N LYS A 74 4.16 8.77 0.64
CA LYS A 74 5.29 9.58 1.10
C LYS A 74 4.93 11.05 1.18
N GLU A 75 4.43 11.64 0.08
CA GLU A 75 4.03 13.05 0.03
C GLU A 75 2.95 13.36 1.07
N PHE A 76 1.95 12.48 1.18
CA PHE A 76 0.83 12.67 2.09
C PHE A 76 1.28 12.67 3.56
N PHE A 77 2.07 11.68 3.98
CA PHE A 77 2.54 11.59 5.36
C PHE A 77 3.59 12.66 5.69
N GLN A 78 4.41 13.08 4.73
CA GLN A 78 5.35 14.19 4.90
C GLN A 78 4.64 15.53 5.13
N GLN A 79 3.46 15.74 4.53
CA GLN A 79 2.65 16.93 4.80
C GLN A 79 1.92 16.85 6.15
N ALA A 80 1.65 15.64 6.63
CA ALA A 80 0.91 15.42 7.87
C ALA A 80 1.79 15.50 9.14
N VAL A 81 3.11 15.40 9.00
CA VAL A 81 4.07 15.42 10.12
C VAL A 81 4.92 16.70 10.02
N PRO A 82 5.17 17.42 11.13
CA PRO A 82 5.86 18.72 11.09
C PRO A 82 7.34 18.66 10.70
N GLU A 83 7.95 17.48 10.63
CA GLU A 83 9.37 17.30 10.37
C GLU A 83 9.66 17.06 8.88
N LYS A 84 10.52 17.92 8.32
CA LYS A 84 10.77 18.05 6.88
C LYS A 84 11.36 16.79 6.22
N ASP A 85 12.09 15.98 6.99
CA ASP A 85 12.78 14.78 6.49
C ASP A 85 12.14 13.48 6.97
N ALA A 86 10.96 13.55 7.58
CA ALA A 86 10.29 12.37 8.08
C ALA A 86 9.76 11.50 6.93
N VAL A 87 9.92 10.18 7.01
CA VAL A 87 9.50 9.26 5.93
C VAL A 87 8.69 8.09 6.50
N PRO A 88 7.53 7.73 5.92
CA PRO A 88 6.81 6.53 6.32
C PRO A 88 7.53 5.27 5.84
N GLY A 89 7.28 4.11 6.46
CA GLY A 89 7.65 2.81 5.90
C GLY A 89 6.47 2.18 5.16
N ALA A 90 6.69 1.54 4.01
CA ALA A 90 5.63 0.81 3.32
C ALA A 90 6.12 -0.45 2.59
N ILE A 91 5.25 -1.46 2.56
CA ILE A 91 5.36 -2.67 1.75
C ILE A 91 4.20 -2.68 0.77
N ILE A 92 4.50 -2.74 -0.53
CA ILE A 92 3.50 -2.69 -1.59
C ILE A 92 3.50 -4.01 -2.36
N ALA A 93 2.36 -4.69 -2.34
CA ALA A 93 2.10 -5.88 -3.14
C ALA A 93 1.14 -5.55 -4.29
N ILE A 94 1.54 -5.90 -5.52
CA ILE A 94 0.73 -5.71 -6.72
C ILE A 94 -0.12 -6.95 -6.95
N HIS A 95 -1.44 -6.80 -6.97
CA HIS A 95 -2.38 -7.84 -7.36
C HIS A 95 -3.01 -7.50 -8.71
N SER A 96 -2.98 -8.44 -9.65
CA SER A 96 -3.47 -8.21 -11.02
C SER A 96 -4.89 -8.70 -11.28
N PHE A 97 -5.42 -9.56 -10.42
CA PHE A 97 -6.73 -10.20 -10.58
C PHE A 97 -7.59 -9.96 -9.35
N GLY A 98 -8.89 -9.77 -9.56
CA GLY A 98 -9.89 -9.82 -8.50
C GLY A 98 -10.40 -11.24 -8.26
N ASP A 99 -11.35 -11.39 -7.33
CA ASP A 99 -11.87 -12.69 -6.88
C ASP A 99 -12.44 -13.57 -8.01
N PHE A 100 -12.98 -12.94 -9.05
CA PHE A 100 -13.56 -13.62 -10.23
C PHE A 100 -12.56 -13.80 -11.39
N LEU A 101 -11.24 -13.75 -11.12
CA LEU A 101 -10.17 -13.82 -12.13
C LEU A 101 -10.22 -12.73 -13.21
N GLY A 102 -11.10 -11.73 -13.06
CA GLY A 102 -11.14 -10.57 -13.93
C GLY A 102 -9.91 -9.70 -13.74
N TRP A 103 -9.38 -9.15 -14.84
CA TRP A 103 -8.26 -8.22 -14.80
C TRP A 103 -8.61 -6.98 -13.95
N HIS A 104 -7.96 -6.89 -12.80
CA HIS A 104 -8.16 -5.84 -11.81
C HIS A 104 -6.84 -5.54 -11.11
N PRO A 105 -5.94 -4.77 -11.74
CA PRO A 105 -4.75 -4.30 -11.07
C PRO A 105 -5.14 -3.41 -9.88
N HIS A 106 -4.68 -3.81 -8.70
CA HIS A 106 -4.80 -3.09 -7.44
C HIS A 106 -3.58 -3.36 -6.57
N LEU A 107 -3.33 -2.48 -5.60
CA LEU A 107 -2.18 -2.56 -4.71
C LEU A 107 -2.67 -2.80 -3.29
N HIS A 108 -2.10 -3.79 -2.62
CA HIS A 108 -2.21 -3.95 -1.17
C HIS A 108 -0.97 -3.35 -0.54
N ILE A 109 -1.17 -2.41 0.39
CA ILE A 109 -0.08 -1.64 0.96
C ILE A 109 -0.16 -1.69 2.48
N LEU A 110 0.84 -2.30 3.12
CA LEU A 110 1.03 -2.16 4.56
C LEU A 110 1.97 -0.98 4.79
N CYS A 111 1.46 0.10 5.38
CA CYS A 111 2.20 1.34 5.61
C CYS A 111 2.26 1.63 7.11
N THR A 112 3.34 2.23 7.60
CA THR A 112 3.36 2.77 8.95
C THR A 112 2.33 3.90 9.09
N ASP A 113 1.70 4.00 10.25
CA ASP A 113 0.71 5.04 10.53
C ASP A 113 1.34 6.36 10.98
N GLY A 114 2.30 6.83 10.20
CA GLY A 114 3.21 7.90 10.62
C GLY A 114 4.55 7.79 9.92
N CYS A 115 5.47 8.66 10.34
CA CYS A 115 6.81 8.78 9.77
C CYS A 115 7.90 8.53 10.80
N PHE A 116 9.05 8.08 10.33
CA PHE A 116 10.30 8.11 11.08
C PHE A 116 11.03 9.42 10.80
N SER A 117 11.46 10.10 11.87
CA SER A 117 12.33 11.28 11.84
C SER A 117 13.74 10.94 11.40
N GLY A 118 14.54 11.95 11.10
CA GLY A 118 15.98 11.77 10.86
C GLY A 118 16.73 11.21 12.07
N SER A 119 16.19 11.42 13.28
CA SER A 119 16.69 10.85 14.54
C SER A 119 16.21 9.42 14.82
N GLY A 120 15.36 8.85 13.96
CA GLY A 120 14.79 7.50 14.12
C GLY A 120 13.60 7.42 15.09
N MET A 121 13.11 8.55 15.60
CA MET A 121 11.87 8.61 16.38
C MET A 121 10.66 8.44 15.46
N PHE A 122 9.62 7.78 15.95
CA PHE A 122 8.39 7.59 15.20
C PHE A 122 7.32 8.60 15.60
N CYS A 123 6.79 9.33 14.62
CA CYS A 123 5.72 10.31 14.78
C CYS A 123 4.44 9.77 14.15
N VAL A 124 3.43 9.51 14.98
CA VAL A 124 2.12 9.03 14.53
C VAL A 124 1.41 10.13 13.73
N ALA A 125 0.83 9.77 12.59
CA ALA A 125 0.09 10.73 11.77
C ALA A 125 -1.25 11.12 12.43
N PRO A 126 -1.68 12.39 12.29
CA PRO A 126 -3.00 12.82 12.72
C PRO A 126 -4.11 12.09 11.96
N LEU A 127 -5.36 12.25 12.40
CA LEU A 127 -6.50 11.76 11.64
C LEU A 127 -6.63 12.53 10.31
N PHE A 128 -6.97 11.81 9.25
CA PHE A 128 -7.07 12.39 7.92
C PHE A 128 -8.18 11.76 7.08
N ALA A 129 -8.69 12.56 6.13
CA ALA A 129 -9.62 12.10 5.13
C ALA A 129 -8.90 11.36 3.99
N LEU A 130 -9.40 10.17 3.62
CA LEU A 130 -8.85 9.37 2.52
C LEU A 130 -8.97 10.08 1.15
N LYS A 131 -9.90 11.02 1.02
CA LYS A 131 -10.15 11.77 -0.22
C LYS A 131 -8.90 12.51 -0.71
N HIS A 132 -8.11 13.11 0.18
CA HIS A 132 -6.87 13.78 -0.20
C HIS A 132 -5.85 12.78 -0.77
N LEU A 133 -5.73 11.60 -0.16
CA LEU A 133 -4.85 10.54 -0.65
C LEU A 133 -5.30 10.05 -2.04
N GLU A 134 -6.61 9.89 -2.24
CA GLU A 134 -7.21 9.53 -3.53
C GLU A 134 -6.91 10.57 -4.61
N GLU A 135 -7.01 11.87 -4.28
CA GLU A 135 -6.74 12.97 -5.20
C GLU A 135 -5.27 13.03 -5.63
N ILE A 136 -4.34 12.89 -4.69
CA ILE A 136 -2.89 12.84 -4.98
C ILE A 136 -2.58 11.60 -5.84
N PHE A 137 -3.12 10.43 -5.49
CA PHE A 137 -2.91 9.21 -6.25
C PHE A 137 -3.44 9.32 -7.68
N ARG A 138 -4.67 9.83 -7.82
CA ARG A 138 -5.30 10.11 -9.11
C ARG A 138 -4.39 10.99 -9.97
N HIS A 139 -3.91 12.10 -9.43
CA HIS A 139 -3.04 13.03 -10.13
C HIS A 139 -1.74 12.36 -10.60
N LYS A 140 -1.05 11.61 -9.72
CA LYS A 140 0.19 10.91 -10.06
C LYS A 140 -0.01 9.85 -11.15
N VAL A 141 -1.10 9.07 -11.09
CA VAL A 141 -1.40 8.05 -12.11
C VAL A 141 -1.69 8.68 -13.46
N PHE A 142 -2.49 9.76 -13.51
CA PHE A 142 -2.74 10.45 -14.78
C PHE A 142 -1.47 11.06 -15.36
N LYS A 143 -0.67 11.74 -14.54
CA LYS A 143 0.62 12.30 -14.96
C LYS A 143 1.54 11.22 -15.55
N MET A 144 1.59 10.05 -14.91
CA MET A 144 2.35 8.89 -15.39
C MET A 144 1.81 8.35 -16.73
N LEU A 145 0.49 8.21 -16.88
CA LEU A 145 -0.10 7.72 -18.12
C LEU A 145 0.06 8.70 -19.29
N LEU A 146 -0.03 10.01 -19.02
CA LEU A 146 0.24 11.07 -19.99
C LEU A 146 1.71 11.01 -20.45
N SER A 147 2.66 10.94 -19.52
CA SER A 147 4.09 10.89 -19.87
C SER A 147 4.49 9.63 -20.63
N LYS A 148 3.72 8.54 -20.50
CA LYS A 148 3.88 7.29 -21.25
C LYS A 148 3.05 7.26 -22.55
N GLY A 149 2.37 8.34 -22.92
CA GLY A 149 1.55 8.44 -24.14
C GLY A 149 0.35 7.47 -24.17
N LYS A 150 -0.15 7.06 -23.00
CA LYS A 150 -1.28 6.10 -22.92
C LYS A 150 -2.64 6.80 -22.97
N ILE A 151 -2.70 8.08 -22.63
CA ILE A 151 -3.91 8.91 -22.63
C ILE A 151 -3.57 10.30 -23.19
N ILE A 152 -4.61 11.03 -23.62
CA ILE A 152 -4.51 12.42 -24.13
C ILE A 152 -5.10 13.36 -23.06
N GLN A 153 -4.61 14.61 -23.00
CA GLN A 153 -5.01 15.58 -21.99
C GLN A 153 -6.53 15.84 -21.93
N ASP A 154 -7.21 15.77 -23.08
CA ASP A 154 -8.67 15.96 -23.21
C ASP A 154 -9.50 14.77 -22.70
N SER A 155 -8.88 13.62 -22.42
CA SER A 155 -9.56 12.43 -21.88
C SER A 155 -9.63 12.41 -20.34
N VAL A 156 -9.10 13.44 -19.68
CA VAL A 156 -9.11 13.58 -18.23
C VAL A 156 -10.42 14.23 -17.80
N ASP A 157 -11.51 13.48 -17.80
CA ASP A 157 -12.77 13.93 -17.20
C ASP A 157 -12.76 13.61 -15.68
N PRO A 158 -12.56 14.60 -14.79
CA PRO A 158 -12.21 14.36 -13.39
C PRO A 158 -13.28 13.64 -12.53
N PRO A 159 -14.61 13.84 -12.71
CA PRO A 159 -15.60 13.30 -11.79
C PRO A 159 -16.03 11.84 -12.05
N ALA A 160 -15.73 11.26 -13.22
CA ALA A 160 -16.17 9.90 -13.57
C ALA A 160 -15.20 8.78 -13.13
N LEU A 161 -13.94 9.12 -12.82
CA LEU A 161 -12.87 8.15 -12.57
C LEU A 161 -12.60 7.99 -11.07
N ARG A 162 -13.36 7.10 -10.44
CA ARG A 162 -13.21 6.76 -9.02
C ARG A 162 -12.01 5.84 -8.80
N PHE A 163 -10.88 6.44 -8.48
CA PHE A 163 -9.84 5.76 -7.71
C PHE A 163 -10.40 5.43 -6.34
N LYS A 164 -10.04 4.27 -5.79
CA LYS A 164 -10.45 3.88 -4.45
C LYS A 164 -9.21 3.65 -3.62
N VAL A 165 -9.14 4.35 -2.50
CA VAL A 165 -8.26 4.03 -1.38
C VAL A 165 -9.15 3.51 -0.27
N GLN A 166 -9.01 2.23 0.05
CA GLN A 166 -9.67 1.67 1.24
C GLN A 166 -8.65 1.54 2.36
N LYS A 167 -8.98 2.10 3.52
CA LYS A 167 -8.26 1.81 4.77
C LYS A 167 -8.94 0.63 5.44
N LEU A 168 -8.21 -0.48 5.56
CA LEU A 168 -8.65 -1.58 6.41
C LEU A 168 -8.06 -1.33 7.80
N THR A 169 -8.91 -0.97 8.74
CA THR A 169 -8.54 -0.95 10.15
C THR A 169 -8.53 -2.38 10.64
N CYS A 170 -7.34 -2.93 10.90
CA CYS A 170 -7.26 -4.06 11.82
C CYS A 170 -7.71 -3.54 13.18
N ARG A 171 -8.95 -3.87 13.58
CA ARG A 171 -9.34 -3.84 15.00
C ARG A 171 -8.49 -4.91 15.69
N HIS A 172 -7.26 -4.59 16.06
CA HIS A 172 -6.60 -5.37 17.09
C HIS A 172 -7.35 -5.09 18.38
N GLY A 173 -8.23 -6.03 18.72
CA GLY A 173 -8.50 -6.30 20.12
C GLY A 173 -7.15 -6.52 20.82
N SER A 174 -7.01 -5.87 21.96
CA SER A 174 -5.96 -6.06 22.96
C SER A 174 -5.32 -7.44 22.89
N MET A 175 -4.00 -7.48 22.67
CA MET A 175 -3.19 -8.49 23.29
C MET A 175 -1.90 -7.82 23.75
N LEU A 176 -1.69 -7.95 25.06
CA LEU A 176 -0.60 -7.45 25.89
C LEU A 176 0.78 -7.84 25.33
#